data_AF-A0A925WJB1-F1
#
_entry.id   AF-A0A925WJB1-F1
#
_cell.length_a   1.000
_cell.length_b   1.000
_cell.length_c   1.000
_cell.angle_alpha   90.00
_cell.angle_beta   90.00
_cell.angle_gamma   90.00
#
_symmetry.space_group_name_H-M   'P 1'
#
loop_
_entity.id
_entity.type
_entity.pdbx_description
1 polymer ?
#
loop_
_entity_poly.entity_id
_entity_poly.type
_entity_poly.pdbx_seq_one_letter_code
_entity_poly.pdbx_strand_id
1 'polypeptide(L)'
;MDDLQPLLRVFKALANENRLKLIAILADGDCTVRQLAELVDLKEPTVSEHLAILKDAGLVTMRADGNFRVYAFNATALNTINEALFSREKLAALVDLYADSAQPDDHERRILRNYFAGDRLKTIPAVRKNLEVVLRWLTQQFEVGIHYPEREVNAVLLRYHDDYATLRRELVGYHLLQRENGIYWRPAADPKDTA
;
A
#
# COMPACT_ATOMS: atom_id res chain seq x y z
N MET A 1 -7.92 9.07 9.22
CA MET A 1 -8.37 9.19 7.83
C MET A 1 -7.58 10.33 7.18
N ASP A 2 -6.35 10.09 6.71
CA ASP A 2 -5.55 11.16 6.04
C ASP A 2 -4.27 10.70 5.31
N ASP A 3 -3.92 9.41 5.32
CA ASP A 3 -2.60 8.93 4.87
C ASP A 3 -2.31 9.16 3.37
N LEU A 4 -3.36 9.37 2.56
CA LEU A 4 -3.25 9.62 1.12
C LEU A 4 -3.37 11.10 0.71
N GLN A 5 -3.77 12.01 1.60
CA GLN A 5 -3.93 13.42 1.23
C GLN A 5 -2.63 14.08 0.77
N PRO A 6 -1.47 13.87 1.43
CA PRO A 6 -0.19 14.40 0.96
C PRO A 6 0.17 13.90 -0.44
N LEU A 7 -0.12 12.63 -0.71
CA LEU A 7 0.13 12.01 -2.01
C LEU A 7 -0.77 12.59 -3.10
N LEU A 8 -2.07 12.69 -2.83
CA LEU A 8 -3.03 13.26 -3.77
C LEU A 8 -2.67 14.71 -4.11
N ARG A 9 -2.18 15.49 -3.14
CA ARG A 9 -1.70 16.85 -3.36
C ARG A 9 -0.53 16.88 -4.35
N VAL A 10 0.48 16.03 -4.16
CA VAL A 10 1.62 15.96 -5.08
C VAL A 10 1.22 15.46 -6.46
N PHE A 11 0.41 14.40 -6.57
CA PHE A 11 -0.03 13.93 -7.89
C PHE A 11 -0.88 14.96 -8.64
N LYS A 12 -1.78 15.68 -7.97
CA LYS A 12 -2.54 16.78 -8.59
C LYS A 12 -1.61 17.90 -9.07
N ALA A 13 -0.57 18.23 -8.30
CA ALA A 13 0.43 19.20 -8.70
C ALA A 13 1.27 18.70 -9.90
N LEU A 14 1.57 17.41 -10.00
CA LEU A 14 2.33 16.84 -11.11
C LEU A 14 1.50 16.52 -12.37
N ALA A 15 0.18 16.39 -12.26
CA ALA A 15 -0.73 16.07 -13.36
C ALA A 15 -0.98 17.26 -14.32
N ASN A 16 0.10 17.88 -14.79
CA ASN A 16 0.09 18.95 -15.78
C ASN A 16 1.46 19.06 -16.45
N GLU A 17 1.45 19.10 -17.78
CA GLU A 17 2.66 19.09 -18.60
C GLU A 17 3.58 20.29 -18.33
N ASN A 18 3.03 21.51 -18.24
CA ASN A 18 3.83 22.71 -18.00
C ASN A 18 4.47 22.69 -16.63
N ARG A 19 3.77 22.19 -15.60
CA ARG A 19 4.36 22.02 -14.26
C ARG A 19 5.49 20.99 -14.26
N LEU A 20 5.38 19.91 -15.03
CA LEU A 20 6.47 18.95 -15.20
C LEU A 20 7.68 19.57 -15.92
N LYS A 21 7.45 20.37 -16.96
CA LYS A 21 8.51 21.12 -17.66
C LYS A 21 9.23 22.08 -16.71
N LEU A 22 8.49 22.85 -15.91
CA LEU A 22 9.07 23.75 -14.91
C LEU A 22 9.92 23.01 -13.88
N ILE A 23 9.45 21.86 -13.38
CA ILE A 23 10.24 21.01 -12.47
C ILE A 23 11.52 20.53 -13.15
N ALA A 24 11.43 20.05 -14.40
CA ALA A 24 12.60 19.56 -15.13
C ALA A 24 13.68 20.64 -15.31
N ILE A 25 13.26 21.87 -15.62
CA ILE A 25 14.17 23.02 -15.70
C ILE A 25 14.78 23.33 -14.31
N LEU A 26 13.95 23.38 -13.27
CA LEU A 26 14.41 23.69 -11.91
C LEU A 26 15.29 22.60 -11.29
N ALA A 27 15.22 21.37 -11.80
CA ALA A 27 16.10 20.28 -11.43
C ALA A 27 17.52 20.46 -12.02
N ASP A 28 17.67 21.21 -13.11
CA ASP A 28 18.95 21.59 -13.69
C ASP A 28 19.55 22.82 -12.99
N GLY A 29 18.69 23.77 -12.57
CA GLY A 29 19.13 24.89 -11.74
C GLY A 29 18.04 25.89 -11.34
N ASP A 30 18.37 26.71 -10.32
CA ASP A 30 17.50 27.76 -9.79
C ASP A 30 17.16 28.81 -10.85
N CYS A 31 15.88 29.13 -11.02
CA CYS A 31 15.42 30.07 -12.04
C CYS A 31 14.43 31.11 -11.47
N THR A 32 14.41 32.30 -12.08
CA THR A 32 13.37 33.30 -11.86
C THR A 32 12.10 32.97 -12.65
N VAL A 33 10.96 33.55 -12.24
CA VAL A 33 9.68 33.42 -12.96
C VAL A 33 9.81 33.81 -14.43
N ARG A 34 10.56 34.88 -14.72
CA ARG A 34 10.76 35.38 -16.08
C ARG A 34 11.54 34.38 -16.94
N GLN A 35 12.67 33.86 -16.44
CA GLN A 35 13.46 32.87 -17.15
C GLN A 35 12.64 31.61 -17.44
N LEU A 36 11.85 31.15 -16.46
CA LEU A 36 10.97 30.01 -16.64
C LEU A 36 9.91 30.28 -17.71
N ALA A 37 9.28 31.45 -17.71
CA ALA A 37 8.30 31.87 -18.71
C ALA A 37 8.88 31.86 -20.14
N GLU A 38 10.11 32.35 -20.31
CA GLU A 38 10.84 32.31 -21.59
C GLU A 38 11.15 30.87 -22.02
N LEU A 39 11.57 29.99 -21.10
CA LEU A 39 11.94 28.60 -21.41
C LEU A 39 10.75 27.69 -21.75
N VAL A 40 9.58 27.92 -21.14
CA VAL A 40 8.37 27.11 -21.40
C VAL A 40 7.37 27.77 -22.36
N ASP A 41 7.73 28.93 -22.93
CA ASP A 41 6.87 29.74 -23.83
C ASP A 41 5.48 30.04 -23.22
N LEU A 42 5.48 30.55 -21.99
CA LEU A 42 4.27 30.95 -21.27
C LEU A 42 4.39 32.38 -20.75
N LYS A 43 3.26 32.96 -20.35
CA LYS A 43 3.24 34.26 -19.69
C LYS A 43 3.62 34.11 -18.21
N GLU A 44 4.33 35.09 -17.66
CA GLU A 44 4.73 35.11 -16.24
C GLU A 44 3.58 34.90 -15.23
N PRO A 45 2.35 35.42 -15.43
CA PRO A 45 1.23 35.12 -14.53
C PRO A 45 0.88 33.64 -14.49
N THR A 46 0.88 32.96 -15.65
CA THR A 46 0.60 31.53 -15.77
C THR A 46 1.70 30.70 -15.08
N VAL A 47 2.96 31.08 -15.27
CA VAL A 47 4.09 30.44 -14.58
C VAL A 47 4.01 30.66 -13.07
N SER A 48 3.65 31.86 -12.62
CA SER A 48 3.50 32.16 -11.19
C SER A 48 2.39 31.32 -10.55
N GLU A 49 1.27 31.12 -11.23
CA GLU A 49 0.18 30.25 -10.77
C GLU A 49 0.65 28.78 -10.68
N HIS A 50 1.37 28.30 -11.69
CA HIS A 50 1.97 26.97 -11.67
C HIS A 50 2.97 26.79 -10.51
N LEU A 51 3.84 27.77 -10.28
CA LEU A 51 4.82 27.75 -9.19
C LEU A 51 4.15 27.82 -7.81
N ALA A 52 3.02 28.52 -7.66
CA ALA A 52 2.25 28.52 -6.42
C ALA A 52 1.73 27.12 -6.09
N ILE A 53 1.12 26.43 -7.07
CA ILE A 53 0.64 25.04 -6.91
C ILE A 53 1.80 24.10 -6.55
N LEU A 54 2.93 24.23 -7.24
CA LEU A 54 4.12 23.41 -6.98
C LEU A 54 4.71 23.69 -5.59
N LYS A 55 4.72 24.94 -5.15
CA LYS A 55 5.19 25.34 -3.82
C LYS A 55 4.28 24.80 -2.72
N ASP A 56 2.97 24.90 -2.90
CA ASP A 56 1.98 24.37 -1.94
C ASP A 56 2.05 22.84 -1.83
N ALA A 57 2.45 22.16 -2.92
CA ALA A 57 2.76 20.74 -2.91
C ALA A 57 4.13 20.39 -2.30
N GLY A 58 4.97 21.39 -2.02
CA GLY A 58 6.33 21.21 -1.48
C GLY A 58 7.37 20.78 -2.52
N LEU A 59 7.06 20.87 -3.82
CA LEU A 59 7.92 20.43 -4.93
C LEU A 59 8.95 21.49 -5.36
N VAL A 60 8.73 22.76 -4.96
CA VAL A 60 9.67 23.86 -5.18
C VAL A 60 9.76 24.72 -3.93
N THR A 61 10.89 25.38 -3.74
CA THR A 61 11.05 26.46 -2.76
C THR A 61 11.20 27.80 -3.48
N MET A 62 10.98 28.89 -2.75
CA MET A 62 11.12 30.24 -3.27
C MET A 62 11.95 31.04 -2.28
N ARG A 63 12.97 31.74 -2.79
CA ARG A 63 13.72 32.76 -2.04
C ARG A 63 13.58 34.11 -2.73
N ALA A 64 13.54 35.16 -1.91
CA ALA A 64 13.64 36.53 -2.40
C ALA A 64 15.13 36.85 -2.62
N ASP A 65 15.47 37.35 -3.81
CA ASP A 65 16.80 37.83 -4.16
C ASP A 65 16.66 39.23 -4.76
N GLY A 66 16.80 40.23 -3.89
CA GLY A 66 16.45 41.62 -4.19
C GLY A 66 14.98 41.76 -4.60
N ASN A 67 14.75 42.25 -5.82
CA ASN A 67 13.41 42.40 -6.40
C ASN A 67 12.91 41.12 -7.13
N PHE A 68 13.74 40.09 -7.21
CA PHE A 68 13.42 38.87 -7.94
C PHE A 68 12.99 37.75 -6.99
N ARG A 69 12.12 36.88 -7.49
CA ARG A 69 11.77 35.61 -6.84
C ARG A 69 12.48 34.50 -7.58
N VAL A 70 13.40 33.85 -6.89
CA VAL A 70 14.17 32.71 -7.41
C VAL A 70 13.55 31.44 -6.86
N TYR A 71 13.21 30.52 -7.75
CA TYR A 71 12.65 29.22 -7.41
C TYR A 71 13.71 28.14 -7.58
N ALA A 72 13.64 27.13 -6.71
CA ALA A 72 14.52 25.98 -6.71
C ALA A 72 13.71 24.69 -6.59
N PHE A 73 14.17 23.61 -7.20
CA PHE A 73 13.54 22.30 -7.06
C PHE A 73 13.72 21.76 -5.63
N ASN A 74 12.65 21.16 -5.08
CA ASN A 74 12.66 20.54 -3.76
C ASN A 74 12.28 19.06 -3.86
N ALA A 75 13.29 18.19 -3.82
CA ALA A 75 13.10 16.75 -3.88
C ALA A 75 12.48 16.13 -2.61
N THR A 76 12.41 16.87 -1.50
CA THR A 76 11.99 16.32 -0.19
C THR A 76 10.60 15.69 -0.26
N ALA A 77 9.62 16.37 -0.88
CA ALA A 77 8.26 15.85 -1.01
C ALA A 77 8.20 14.56 -1.85
N LEU A 78 9.02 14.46 -2.90
CA LEU A 78 9.10 13.27 -3.75
C LEU A 78 9.78 12.11 -3.04
N ASN A 79 10.84 12.37 -2.27
CA ASN A 79 11.53 11.32 -1.51
C ASN A 79 10.63 10.71 -0.44
N THR A 80 9.88 11.53 0.29
CA THR A 80 8.89 11.05 1.27
C THR A 80 7.83 10.18 0.60
N ILE A 81 7.33 10.58 -0.58
CA ILE A 81 6.39 9.77 -1.36
C ILE A 81 7.03 8.48 -1.86
N ASN A 82 8.29 8.55 -2.27
CA ASN A 82 9.00 7.40 -2.81
C ASN A 82 9.12 6.29 -1.75
N GLU A 83 9.55 6.68 -0.55
CA GLU A 83 9.61 5.79 0.61
C GLU A 83 8.22 5.32 1.07
N ALA A 84 7.19 6.15 0.93
CA ALA A 84 5.84 5.84 1.40
C ALA A 84 5.03 4.92 0.48
N LEU A 85 5.29 4.86 -0.83
CA LEU A 85 4.26 4.34 -1.75
C LEU A 85 4.71 3.34 -2.80
N PHE A 86 5.98 3.28 -3.18
CA PHE A 86 6.38 2.35 -4.25
C PHE A 86 6.70 0.92 -3.77
N SER A 87 6.36 0.58 -2.52
CA SER A 87 6.37 -0.82 -2.07
C SER A 87 5.01 -1.48 -2.27
N ARG A 88 5.03 -2.73 -2.73
CA ARG A 88 3.83 -3.57 -2.89
C ARG A 88 3.08 -3.70 -1.58
N GLU A 89 3.80 -3.82 -0.47
CA GLU A 89 3.25 -3.97 0.87
C GLU A 89 2.44 -2.73 1.28
N LYS A 90 2.96 -1.52 1.03
CA LYS A 90 2.28 -0.27 1.41
C LYS A 90 1.04 -0.01 0.55
N LEU A 91 1.10 -0.27 -0.76
CA LEU A 91 -0.09 -0.18 -1.63
C LEU A 91 -1.16 -1.22 -1.26
N ALA A 92 -0.73 -2.44 -0.92
CA ALA A 92 -1.66 -3.48 -0.50
C ALA A 92 -2.27 -3.20 0.88
N ALA A 93 -1.58 -2.45 1.76
CA ALA A 93 -2.14 -1.99 3.03
C ALA A 93 -3.26 -0.95 2.86
N LEU A 94 -3.31 -0.21 1.74
CA LEU A 94 -4.43 0.69 1.44
C LEU A 94 -5.76 -0.05 1.27
N VAL A 95 -5.73 -1.36 0.96
CA VAL A 95 -6.93 -2.20 0.91
C VAL A 95 -7.67 -2.19 2.25
N ASP A 96 -6.95 -2.11 3.36
CA ASP A 96 -7.48 -2.09 4.72
C ASP A 96 -8.22 -0.78 5.03
N LEU A 97 -7.80 0.34 4.43
CA LEU A 97 -8.40 1.67 4.61
C LEU A 97 -9.72 1.82 3.85
N TYR A 98 -9.89 1.08 2.74
CA TYR A 98 -11.14 1.04 1.99
C TYR A 98 -12.07 -0.10 2.42
N ALA A 99 -11.59 -1.02 3.26
CA ALA A 99 -12.35 -2.17 3.77
C ALA A 99 -13.55 -1.74 4.63
N ASP A 100 -13.42 -0.68 5.43
CA ASP A 100 -14.47 -0.19 6.33
C ASP A 100 -15.71 0.39 5.62
N SER A 101 -15.67 0.53 4.29
CA SER A 101 -16.78 1.09 3.49
C SER A 101 -17.63 0.04 2.75
N ALA A 102 -17.22 -1.23 2.77
CA ALA A 102 -17.96 -2.34 2.17
C ALA A 102 -18.58 -3.22 3.28
N GLN A 103 -19.70 -3.88 3.00
CA GLN A 103 -20.19 -4.93 3.91
C GLN A 103 -19.07 -5.98 4.11
N PRO A 104 -18.83 -6.46 5.36
CA PRO A 104 -17.70 -7.34 5.68
C PRO A 104 -17.57 -8.54 4.73
N ASP A 105 -18.71 -9.15 4.40
CA ASP A 105 -18.79 -10.33 3.54
C ASP A 105 -18.30 -10.07 2.10
N ASP A 106 -18.57 -8.90 1.54
CA ASP A 106 -18.14 -8.56 0.17
C ASP A 106 -16.63 -8.31 0.11
N HIS A 107 -16.06 -7.78 1.18
CA HIS A 107 -14.63 -7.52 1.27
C HIS A 107 -13.83 -8.82 1.36
N GLU A 108 -14.20 -9.73 2.25
CA GLU A 108 -13.54 -11.03 2.40
C GLU A 108 -13.61 -11.86 1.11
N ARG A 109 -14.81 -11.92 0.50
CA ARG A 109 -14.99 -12.61 -0.80
C ARG A 109 -14.08 -12.05 -1.88
N ARG A 110 -13.91 -10.72 -1.92
CA ARG A 110 -13.01 -10.07 -2.88
C ARG A 110 -11.55 -10.45 -2.62
N ILE A 111 -11.11 -10.45 -1.36
CA ILE A 111 -9.74 -10.86 -0.99
C ILE A 111 -9.51 -12.31 -1.44
N LEU A 112 -10.40 -13.24 -1.07
CA LEU A 112 -10.27 -14.64 -1.42
C LEU A 112 -10.19 -14.83 -2.95
N ARG A 113 -11.08 -14.18 -3.71
CA ARG A 113 -11.04 -14.20 -5.19
C ARG A 113 -9.72 -13.68 -5.76
N ASN A 114 -9.09 -12.69 -5.12
CA ASN A 114 -7.84 -12.12 -5.60
C ASN A 114 -6.64 -13.05 -5.35
N TYR A 115 -6.64 -13.82 -4.27
CA TYR A 115 -5.51 -14.68 -3.89
C TYR A 115 -5.65 -16.12 -4.36
N PHE A 116 -6.87 -16.62 -4.53
CA PHE A 116 -7.13 -17.98 -5.02
C PHE A 116 -7.37 -18.02 -6.54
N ALA A 117 -6.98 -19.14 -7.16
CA ALA A 117 -7.36 -19.53 -8.51
C ALA A 117 -7.97 -20.94 -8.43
N GLY A 118 -9.30 -21.01 -8.39
CA GLY A 118 -9.99 -22.21 -7.92
C GLY A 118 -9.63 -22.48 -6.46
N ASP A 119 -9.21 -23.71 -6.14
CA ASP A 119 -8.79 -24.08 -4.79
C ASP A 119 -7.31 -23.76 -4.50
N ARG A 120 -6.53 -23.32 -5.50
CA ARG A 120 -5.09 -23.08 -5.30
C ARG A 120 -4.81 -21.64 -4.94
N LEU A 121 -4.15 -21.42 -3.80
CA LEU A 121 -3.62 -20.13 -3.39
C LEU A 121 -2.44 -19.77 -4.33
N LYS A 122 -2.50 -18.61 -4.98
CA LYS A 122 -1.46 -18.17 -5.92
C LYS A 122 -0.19 -17.69 -5.21
N THR A 123 -0.36 -16.99 -4.10
CA THR A 123 0.72 -16.45 -3.27
C THR A 123 0.19 -16.24 -1.86
N ILE A 124 1.04 -16.46 -0.87
CA ILE A 124 0.75 -16.08 0.52
C ILE A 124 0.73 -14.54 0.60
N PRO A 125 -0.34 -13.91 1.12
CA PRO A 125 -0.40 -12.46 1.26
C PRO A 125 0.68 -11.94 2.22
N ALA A 126 1.42 -10.91 1.82
CA ALA A 126 2.36 -10.22 2.71
C ALA A 126 1.65 -9.24 3.68
N VAL A 127 0.46 -8.76 3.31
CA VAL A 127 -0.34 -7.87 4.15
C VAL A 127 -1.09 -8.69 5.20
N ARG A 128 -0.88 -8.34 6.48
CA ARG A 128 -1.40 -9.10 7.63
C ARG A 128 -2.93 -9.29 7.62
N LYS A 129 -3.72 -8.28 7.27
CA LYS A 129 -5.19 -8.41 7.23
C LYS A 129 -5.67 -9.32 6.11
N ASN A 130 -5.08 -9.20 4.92
CA ASN A 130 -5.36 -10.12 3.81
C ASN A 130 -4.93 -11.56 4.14
N LEU A 131 -3.76 -11.72 4.77
CA LEU A 131 -3.27 -13.01 5.24
C LEU A 131 -4.28 -13.61 6.22
N GLU A 132 -4.76 -12.84 7.19
CA GLU A 132 -5.73 -13.29 8.18
C GLU A 132 -7.00 -13.85 7.53
N VAL A 133 -7.57 -13.17 6.51
CA VAL A 133 -8.74 -13.66 5.76
C VAL A 133 -8.44 -14.99 5.07
N VAL A 134 -7.27 -15.12 4.43
CA VAL A 134 -6.84 -16.37 3.79
C VAL A 134 -6.68 -17.49 4.83
N LEU A 135 -6.08 -17.20 5.98
CA LEU A 135 -5.87 -18.17 7.05
C LEU A 135 -7.19 -18.61 7.68
N ARG A 136 -8.14 -17.70 7.92
CA ARG A 136 -9.48 -18.03 8.41
C ARG A 136 -10.19 -18.98 7.47
N TRP A 137 -10.12 -18.74 6.16
CA TRP A 137 -10.68 -19.64 5.16
C TRP A 137 -9.98 -21.01 5.14
N LEU A 138 -8.65 -21.05 5.24
CA LEU A 138 -7.90 -22.31 5.35
C LEU A 138 -8.22 -23.09 6.63
N THR A 139 -8.55 -22.39 7.73
CA THR A 139 -8.92 -23.00 9.00
C THR A 139 -10.25 -23.74 8.89
N GLN A 140 -11.15 -23.32 7.99
CA GLN A 140 -12.40 -24.03 7.71
C GLN A 140 -12.19 -25.42 7.09
N GLN A 141 -10.99 -25.72 6.59
CA GLN A 141 -10.63 -27.05 6.07
C GLN A 141 -10.29 -28.04 7.19
N PHE A 142 -10.24 -27.58 8.44
CA PHE A 142 -10.02 -28.39 9.64
C PHE A 142 -11.29 -28.44 10.49
N GLU A 143 -11.73 -29.65 10.80
CA GLU A 143 -12.85 -29.87 11.71
C GLU A 143 -12.48 -29.57 13.16
N VAL A 144 -13.42 -28.98 13.89
CA VAL A 144 -13.28 -28.68 15.32
C VAL A 144 -13.28 -29.97 16.13
N GLY A 145 -12.39 -30.07 17.11
CA GLY A 145 -12.29 -31.24 18.00
C GLY A 145 -11.49 -32.40 17.42
N ILE A 146 -11.08 -32.34 16.15
CA ILE A 146 -10.18 -33.33 15.55
C ILE A 146 -8.72 -32.92 15.78
N HIS A 147 -7.91 -33.91 16.15
CA HIS A 147 -6.47 -33.78 16.35
C HIS A 147 -5.73 -34.38 15.16
N TYR A 148 -5.01 -33.52 14.44
CA TYR A 148 -4.29 -33.86 13.22
C TYR A 148 -2.78 -33.96 13.51
N PRO A 149 -2.12 -35.08 13.21
CA PRO A 149 -0.66 -35.11 13.21
C PRO A 149 -0.11 -34.16 12.15
N GLU A 150 1.09 -33.63 12.37
CA GLU A 150 1.73 -32.65 11.48
C GLU A 150 1.74 -33.07 10.00
N ARG A 151 1.93 -34.38 9.72
CA ARG A 151 1.90 -34.89 8.34
C ARG A 151 0.55 -34.66 7.65
N GLU A 152 -0.55 -34.78 8.39
CA GLU A 152 -1.91 -34.64 7.86
C GLU A 152 -2.23 -33.17 7.64
N VAL A 153 -1.81 -32.29 8.57
CA VAL A 153 -1.86 -30.84 8.36
C VAL A 153 -1.09 -30.43 7.11
N ASN A 154 0.13 -30.93 6.95
CA ASN A 154 0.94 -30.66 5.75
C ASN A 154 0.23 -31.15 4.49
N ALA A 155 -0.35 -32.36 4.51
CA ALA A 155 -1.07 -32.92 3.37
C ALA A 155 -2.33 -32.12 3.00
N VAL A 156 -3.07 -31.60 3.98
CA VAL A 156 -4.20 -30.70 3.75
C VAL A 156 -3.72 -29.40 3.10
N LEU A 157 -2.74 -28.73 3.71
CA LEU A 157 -2.25 -27.43 3.23
C LEU A 157 -1.57 -27.50 1.86
N LEU A 158 -0.90 -28.61 1.55
CA LEU A 158 -0.25 -28.84 0.26
C LEU A 158 -1.24 -28.82 -0.92
N ARG A 159 -2.52 -29.13 -0.69
CA ARG A 159 -3.58 -29.02 -1.72
C ARG A 159 -3.80 -27.57 -2.15
N TYR A 160 -3.54 -26.62 -1.26
CA TYR A 160 -3.81 -25.20 -1.47
C TYR A 160 -2.55 -24.41 -1.84
N HIS A 161 -1.37 -24.75 -1.31
CA HIS A 161 -0.13 -24.04 -1.62
C HIS A 161 1.12 -24.91 -1.40
N ASP A 162 2.16 -24.75 -2.22
CA ASP A 162 3.41 -25.52 -2.11
C ASP A 162 4.22 -25.15 -0.86
N ASP A 163 4.20 -23.88 -0.45
CA ASP A 163 4.72 -23.42 0.85
C ASP A 163 3.70 -23.65 1.98
N TYR A 164 3.39 -24.93 2.23
CA TYR A 164 2.53 -25.35 3.33
C TYR A 164 3.18 -25.12 4.70
N ALA A 165 4.52 -25.05 4.76
CA ALA A 165 5.26 -24.84 6.00
C ALA A 165 5.04 -23.42 6.55
N THR A 166 5.05 -22.40 5.68
CA THR A 166 4.70 -21.03 6.07
C THR A 166 3.24 -20.96 6.50
N LEU A 167 2.29 -21.51 5.72
CA LEU A 167 0.87 -21.51 6.10
C LEU A 167 0.62 -22.18 7.45
N ARG A 168 1.24 -23.33 7.72
CA ARG A 168 1.13 -24.02 9.01
C ARG A 168 1.65 -23.16 10.16
N ARG A 169 2.78 -22.48 9.96
CA ARG A 169 3.37 -21.58 10.97
C ARG A 169 2.45 -20.39 11.24
N GLU A 170 1.90 -19.77 10.20
CA GLU A 170 0.99 -18.62 10.32
C GLU A 170 -0.34 -19.03 10.98
N LEU A 171 -0.91 -20.18 10.64
CA LEU A 171 -2.12 -20.70 11.30
C LEU A 171 -1.95 -20.84 12.82
N VAL A 172 -0.78 -21.29 13.27
CA VAL A 172 -0.46 -21.34 14.70
C VAL A 172 -0.17 -19.96 15.27
N GLY A 173 0.57 -19.13 14.54
CA GLY A 173 0.92 -17.77 14.94
C GLY A 173 -0.30 -16.87 15.16
N TYR A 174 -1.36 -17.08 14.37
CA TYR A 174 -2.66 -16.40 14.51
C TYR A 174 -3.63 -17.13 15.47
N HIS A 175 -3.19 -18.20 16.15
CA HIS A 175 -4.00 -19.01 17.06
C HIS A 175 -5.26 -19.64 16.43
N LEU A 176 -5.28 -19.78 15.10
CA LEU A 176 -6.35 -20.43 14.37
C LEU A 176 -6.22 -21.96 14.42
N LEU A 177 -4.99 -22.45 14.60
CA LEU A 177 -4.70 -23.81 15.03
C LEU A 177 -3.83 -23.77 16.29
N GLN A 178 -4.07 -24.69 17.21
CA GLN A 178 -3.17 -24.96 18.33
C GLN A 178 -2.25 -26.13 17.99
N ARG A 179 -1.09 -26.20 18.65
CA ARG A 179 -0.09 -27.24 18.43
C ARG A 179 0.53 -27.69 19.73
N GLU A 180 0.58 -29.01 19.94
CA GLU A 180 1.30 -29.65 21.04
C GLU A 180 1.90 -30.97 20.55
N ASN A 181 3.19 -31.22 20.84
CA ASN A 181 3.88 -32.49 20.51
C ASN A 181 3.72 -32.96 19.03
N GLY A 182 3.65 -32.02 18.07
CA GLY A 182 3.47 -32.34 16.65
C GLY A 182 2.03 -32.69 16.26
N ILE A 183 1.07 -32.53 17.17
CA ILE A 183 -0.36 -32.65 16.95
C ILE A 183 -0.97 -31.26 16.89
N TYR A 184 -1.91 -31.07 15.97
CA TYR A 184 -2.58 -29.81 15.69
C TYR A 184 -4.09 -29.97 15.85
N TRP A 185 -4.78 -28.94 16.30
CA TRP A 185 -6.25 -28.93 16.33
C TRP A 185 -6.80 -27.53 16.16
N ARG A 186 -8.01 -27.45 15.62
CA ARG A 186 -8.77 -26.21 15.54
C ARG A 186 -9.56 -26.01 16.85
N PRO A 187 -9.42 -24.87 17.55
CA PRO A 187 -10.22 -24.56 18.73
C PRO A 187 -11.69 -24.30 18.35
N ALA A 188 -12.61 -24.55 19.28
CA ALA A 188 -14.05 -24.45 19.02
C ALA A 188 -14.59 -23.01 18.93
N ALA A 189 -13.83 -22.02 19.40
CA ALA A 189 -14.15 -20.61 19.30
C ALA A 189 -13.16 -19.91 18.38
N ASP A 190 -13.64 -18.99 17.55
CA ASP A 190 -12.78 -18.04 16.87
C ASP A 190 -12.26 -17.05 17.92
N PRO A 191 -10.94 -16.81 18.06
CA PRO A 191 -10.41 -15.90 19.07
C PRO A 191 -10.99 -14.48 19.02
N LYS A 192 -11.64 -14.08 17.92
CA LYS A 192 -12.33 -12.79 17.78
C LYS A 192 -13.76 -12.75 18.33
N ASP A 193 -14.39 -13.88 18.63
CA ASP A 193 -15.76 -13.92 19.18
C ASP A 193 -15.82 -13.67 20.70
N THR A 194 -14.67 -13.57 21.38
CA THR A 194 -14.59 -13.41 22.85
C THR A 194 -13.99 -12.06 23.29
N ALA A 195 -13.91 -11.06 22.40
CA ALA A 195 -13.35 -9.73 22.72
C ALA A 195 -14.28 -8.59 22.30
#